data_AF-Q9PRA4-F1
#
_entry.id   AF-Q9PRA4-F1
#
_cell.length_a   1.000
_cell.length_b   1.000
_cell.length_c   1.000
_cell.angle_alpha   90.00
_cell.angle_beta   90.00
_cell.angle_gamma   90.00
#
_symmetry.space_group_name_H-M   'P 1'
#
loop_
_entity.id
_entity.type
_entity.pdbx_description
1 polymer ?
#
loop_
_entity_poly.entity_id
_entity_poly.type
_entity_poly.pdbx_seq_one_letter_code
_entity_poly.pdbx_strand_id
1 'polypeptide(L)'
;MSSLPVIILVIGIFGSIFLVIGYIPQVIKVIKTKRTDGISLTFLISLNIACFLFVIYSILVMIFNKHNGIPTALPLCLANTIVGILGLVILIYKVKNIKKAKLYLMDEKTYYEKYVLNNL
;
A
#
# COMPACT_ATOMS: atom_id res chain seq x y z
N MET A 1 28.01 11.19 21.62
CA MET A 1 26.59 10.83 21.37
C MET A 1 26.57 9.40 20.85
N SER A 2 25.58 8.57 21.20
CA SER A 2 25.50 7.20 20.68
C SER A 2 25.20 7.24 19.17
N SER A 3 25.89 6.43 18.38
CA SER A 3 25.64 6.29 16.93
C SER A 3 24.41 5.42 16.63
N LEU A 4 23.90 4.69 17.62
CA LEU A 4 22.81 3.74 17.46
C LEU A 4 21.52 4.35 16.86
N PRO A 5 21.01 5.53 17.30
CA PRO A 5 19.83 6.12 16.68
C PRO A 5 20.04 6.43 15.20
N VAL A 6 21.24 6.88 14.81
CA VAL A 6 21.58 7.14 13.41
C VAL A 6 21.56 5.85 12.59
N ILE A 7 22.13 4.76 13.11
CA ILE A 7 22.13 3.45 12.45
C ILE A 7 20.69 2.93 12.26
N ILE A 8 19.84 3.02 13.30
CA ILE A 8 18.42 2.63 13.23
C ILE A 8 17.71 3.43 12.13
N LEU A 9 17.90 4.75 12.09
CA LEU A 9 17.28 5.62 11.10
C LEU A 9 17.71 5.23 9.68
N VAL A 10 19.01 5.03 9.44
CA VAL A 10 19.55 4.68 8.12
C VAL A 10 18.96 3.35 7.64
N ILE A 11 19.02 2.30 8.47
CA ILE A 11 18.47 0.98 8.13
C ILE A 11 16.96 1.09 7.88
N GLY A 12 16.25 1.80 8.74
CA GLY A 12 14.81 2.01 8.61
C GLY A 12 14.44 2.73 7.31
N ILE A 13 15.18 3.78 6.92
CA ILE A 13 14.95 4.52 5.68
C ILE A 13 15.20 3.64 4.46
N PHE A 14 16.31 2.89 4.43
CA PHE A 14 16.55 1.95 3.33
C PHE A 14 15.44 0.90 3.23
N GLY A 15 15.06 0.28 4.36
CA GLY A 15 13.94 -0.66 4.38
C GLY A 15 12.63 -0.04 3.88
N SER A 16 12.36 1.21 4.23
CA SER A 16 11.19 1.97 3.78
C SER A 16 11.20 2.22 2.28
N ILE A 17 12.34 2.59 1.72
CA ILE A 17 12.53 2.81 0.28
C ILE A 17 12.26 1.50 -0.48
N PHE A 18 12.88 0.40 -0.06
CA PHE A 18 12.66 -0.90 -0.71
C PHE A 18 11.22 -1.38 -0.59
N LEU A 19 10.58 -1.16 0.57
CA LEU A 19 9.17 -1.48 0.74
C LEU A 19 8.30 -0.70 -0.26
N VAL A 20 8.49 0.62 -0.37
CA VAL A 20 7.75 1.46 -1.32
C VAL A 20 8.00 1.04 -2.76
N ILE A 21 9.28 0.81 -3.14
CA ILE A 21 9.66 0.36 -4.48
C ILE A 21 8.97 -0.97 -4.81
N GLY A 22 8.78 -1.88 -3.85
CA GLY A 22 8.06 -3.13 -4.07
C GLY A 22 6.60 -2.94 -4.54
N TYR A 23 5.92 -1.87 -4.10
CA TYR A 23 4.53 -1.60 -4.45
C TYR A 23 4.36 -0.78 -5.74
N ILE A 24 5.35 0.07 -6.09
CA ILE A 24 5.25 0.97 -7.25
C ILE A 24 4.96 0.22 -8.57
N PRO A 25 5.71 -0.84 -8.97
CA PRO A 25 5.45 -1.57 -10.20
C PRO A 25 4.05 -2.18 -10.25
N GLN A 26 3.56 -2.68 -9.11
CA GLN A 26 2.24 -3.27 -9.01
C GLN A 26 1.13 -2.22 -9.20
N VAL A 27 1.28 -1.03 -8.60
CA VAL A 27 0.34 0.08 -8.82
C VAL A 27 0.36 0.53 -10.28
N ILE A 28 1.55 0.73 -10.88
CA ILE A 28 1.67 1.13 -12.30
C ILE A 28 0.99 0.10 -13.19
N LYS A 29 1.21 -1.20 -12.95
CA LYS A 29 0.58 -2.29 -13.69
C LYS A 29 -0.95 -2.23 -13.58
N VAL A 30 -1.49 -2.00 -12.39
CA VAL A 30 -2.95 -1.89 -12.17
C VAL A 30 -3.51 -0.64 -12.84
N ILE A 31 -2.83 0.51 -12.80
CA ILE A 31 -3.30 1.73 -13.47
C ILE A 31 -3.33 1.54 -14.99
N LYS A 32 -2.26 0.95 -15.56
CA LYS A 32 -2.14 0.71 -17.01
C LYS A 32 -3.14 -0.32 -17.51
N THR A 33 -3.20 -1.48 -16.85
CA THR A 33 -4.04 -2.61 -17.31
C THR A 33 -5.45 -2.54 -16.78
N LYS A 34 -5.72 -1.84 -15.67
CA LYS A 34 -6.98 -1.87 -14.93
C LYS A 34 -7.35 -3.29 -14.44
N ARG A 35 -6.42 -4.24 -14.44
CA ARG A 35 -6.64 -5.64 -14.09
C ARG A 35 -6.33 -5.90 -12.60
N THR A 36 -7.31 -6.43 -11.86
CA THR A 36 -7.19 -6.69 -10.41
C THR A 36 -7.72 -8.06 -9.96
N ASP A 37 -8.14 -8.91 -10.88
CA ASP A 37 -8.72 -10.25 -10.62
C ASP A 37 -7.76 -11.13 -9.81
N GLY A 38 -6.46 -11.08 -10.09
CA GLY A 38 -5.43 -11.83 -9.36
C GLY A 38 -5.06 -11.30 -7.96
N ILE A 39 -5.68 -10.21 -7.48
CA ILE A 39 -5.38 -9.60 -6.18
C ILE A 39 -6.57 -9.79 -5.24
N SER A 40 -6.36 -10.37 -4.07
CA SER A 40 -7.43 -10.58 -3.09
C SER A 40 -7.97 -9.25 -2.53
N LEU A 41 -9.30 -9.12 -2.45
CA LEU A 41 -9.94 -7.96 -1.81
C LEU A 41 -9.61 -7.91 -0.31
N THR A 42 -9.66 -9.05 0.37
CA THR A 42 -9.33 -9.16 1.80
C THR A 42 -7.90 -8.70 2.06
N PHE A 43 -6.95 -9.12 1.22
CA PHE A 43 -5.57 -8.66 1.31
C PHE A 43 -5.47 -7.13 1.23
N LEU A 44 -6.11 -6.50 0.24
CA LEU A 44 -6.05 -5.04 0.07
C LEU A 44 -6.71 -4.27 1.23
N ILE A 45 -7.83 -4.78 1.77
CA ILE A 45 -8.49 -4.18 2.94
C ILE A 45 -7.59 -4.31 4.17
N SER A 46 -7.11 -5.50 4.47
CA SER A 46 -6.21 -5.75 5.61
C SER A 46 -4.92 -4.95 5.49
N LEU A 47 -4.33 -4.84 4.29
CA LEU A 47 -3.14 -4.02 4.03
C LEU A 47 -3.39 -2.56 4.39
N ASN A 48 -4.49 -1.97 3.91
CA ASN A 48 -4.81 -0.56 4.17
C ASN A 48 -5.08 -0.30 5.66
N ILE A 49 -5.80 -1.21 6.34
CA ILE A 49 -6.01 -1.14 7.79
C ILE A 49 -4.67 -1.21 8.52
N ALA A 50 -3.80 -2.16 8.16
CA ALA A 50 -2.48 -2.30 8.76
C ALA A 50 -1.64 -1.03 8.58
N CYS A 51 -1.57 -0.48 7.36
CA CYS A 51 -0.84 0.76 7.09
C CYS A 51 -1.37 1.94 7.92
N PHE A 52 -2.70 2.09 8.01
CA PHE A 52 -3.32 3.13 8.83
C PHE A 52 -2.95 3.00 10.31
N LEU A 53 -3.04 1.78 10.87
CA LEU A 53 -2.66 1.52 12.25
C LEU A 53 -1.17 1.72 12.50
N PHE A 54 -0.30 1.35 11.56
CA PHE A 54 1.15 1.58 11.68
C PHE A 54 1.52 3.06 11.61
N VAL A 55 0.79 3.87 10.83
CA VAL A 55 0.98 5.33 10.83
C VAL A 55 0.61 5.91 12.19
N ILE A 56 -0.55 5.54 12.75
CA ILE A 56 -0.96 5.98 14.10
C ILE A 56 0.09 5.55 15.14
N TYR A 57 0.47 4.27 15.14
CA TYR A 57 1.50 3.73 16.03
C TYR A 57 2.80 4.54 15.93
N SER A 58 3.26 4.82 14.71
CA SER A 58 4.51 5.55 14.49
C SER A 58 4.43 7.00 14.99
N ILE A 59 3.31 7.67 14.77
CA ILE A 59 3.07 9.04 15.28
C ILE A 59 3.10 9.04 16.82
N LEU A 60 2.43 8.07 17.46
CA LEU A 60 2.44 7.94 18.91
C LEU A 60 3.86 7.69 19.45
N VAL A 61 4.64 6.80 18.81
CA VAL A 61 6.04 6.57 19.20
C VAL A 61 6.88 7.83 19.05
N MET A 62 6.72 8.60 17.96
CA MET A 62 7.45 9.87 17.79
C MET A 62 7.11 10.90 18.88
N ILE A 63 5.84 10.98 19.29
CA ILE A 63 5.38 11.93 20.33
C ILE A 63 5.86 11.49 21.73
N PHE A 64 5.65 10.23 22.09
CA PHE A 64 5.87 9.74 23.46
C PHE A 64 7.31 9.26 23.73
N ASN A 65 8.13 9.06 22.70
CA ASN A 65 9.54 8.69 22.84
C ASN A 65 10.45 9.87 22.42
N LYS A 66 10.56 10.90 23.26
CA LYS A 66 11.20 12.19 22.89
C LYS A 66 12.65 12.09 22.37
N HIS A 67 13.43 11.13 22.87
CA HIS A 67 14.84 11.00 22.48
C HIS A 67 15.08 10.07 21.29
N ASN A 68 14.30 9.00 21.14
CA ASN A 68 14.50 7.99 20.09
C ASN A 68 13.34 7.86 19.11
N GLY A 69 12.27 8.63 19.30
CA GLY A 69 11.01 8.48 18.57
C GLY A 69 11.16 8.71 17.07
N ILE A 70 11.78 9.82 16.66
CA ILE A 70 11.98 10.09 15.22
C ILE A 70 12.85 9.01 14.57
N PRO A 71 14.07 8.68 15.07
CA PRO A 71 14.88 7.64 14.45
C PRO A 71 14.21 6.27 14.37
N THR A 72 13.39 5.91 15.36
CA THR A 72 12.75 4.58 15.45
C THR A 72 11.47 4.47 14.65
N ALA A 73 10.69 5.54 14.53
CA ALA A 73 9.33 5.45 13.99
C ALA A 73 9.10 6.25 12.70
N LEU A 74 9.93 7.25 12.38
CA LEU A 74 9.78 8.02 11.14
C LEU A 74 9.81 7.13 9.88
N PRO A 75 10.74 6.17 9.74
CA PRO A 75 10.77 5.33 8.54
C PRO A 75 9.50 4.49 8.39
N LEU A 76 9.04 3.84 9.47
CA LEU A 76 7.80 3.06 9.48
C LEU A 76 6.59 3.93 9.12
N CYS A 77 6.53 5.17 9.65
CA CYS A 77 5.48 6.13 9.35
C CYS A 77 5.44 6.48 7.86
N LEU A 78 6.58 6.86 7.29
CA LEU A 78 6.68 7.26 5.88
C LEU A 78 6.35 6.09 4.95
N ALA A 79 6.93 4.92 5.20
CA ALA A 79 6.72 3.73 4.39
C ALA A 79 5.23 3.34 4.35
N ASN A 80 4.57 3.26 5.52
CA ASN A 80 3.16 2.88 5.59
C ASN A 80 2.22 3.98 5.07
N THR A 81 2.58 5.25 5.17
CA THR A 81 1.81 6.33 4.54
C THR A 81 1.79 6.15 3.02
N ILE A 82 2.96 5.94 2.41
CA ILE A 82 3.08 5.80 0.96
C ILE A 82 2.47 4.48 0.49
N VAL A 83 2.81 3.34 1.13
CA VAL A 83 2.25 2.03 0.81
C VAL A 83 0.73 2.01 1.01
N GLY A 84 0.21 2.67 2.04
CA GLY A 84 -1.22 2.83 2.26
C GLY A 84 -1.90 3.55 1.10
N ILE A 85 -1.35 4.69 0.64
CA ILE A 85 -1.89 5.42 -0.53
C ILE A 85 -1.83 4.55 -1.80
N LEU A 86 -0.70 3.91 -2.07
CA LEU A 86 -0.51 3.01 -3.21
C LEU A 86 -1.49 1.82 -3.16
N GLY A 87 -1.66 1.20 -1.99
CA GLY A 87 -2.62 0.13 -1.74
C GLY A 87 -4.06 0.58 -1.90
N LEU A 88 -4.39 1.82 -1.50
CA LEU A 88 -5.72 2.40 -1.67
C LEU A 88 -6.07 2.60 -3.14
N VAL A 89 -5.10 3.03 -3.97
CA VAL A 89 -5.29 3.12 -5.42
C VAL A 89 -5.68 1.76 -6.01
N ILE A 90 -4.97 0.69 -5.66
CA ILE A 90 -5.30 -0.67 -6.13
C ILE A 90 -6.67 -1.11 -5.61
N LEU A 91 -6.97 -0.85 -4.34
CA LEU A 91 -8.26 -1.17 -3.72
C LEU A 91 -9.43 -0.49 -4.45
N ILE A 92 -9.28 0.78 -4.85
CA ILE A 92 -10.30 1.50 -5.62
C ILE A 92 -10.56 0.80 -6.96
N TYR A 93 -9.52 0.41 -7.69
CA TYR A 93 -9.68 -0.36 -8.94
C TYR A 93 -10.36 -1.71 -8.69
N LYS A 94 -9.95 -2.44 -7.65
CA LYS A 94 -10.55 -3.74 -7.28
C LYS A 94 -12.03 -3.62 -7.00
N VAL A 95 -12.44 -2.65 -6.18
CA VAL A 95 -13.85 -2.42 -5.84
C VAL A 95 -14.64 -2.01 -7.08
N LYS A 96 -14.09 -1.14 -7.94
CA LYS A 96 -14.74 -0.75 -9.21
C LYS A 96 -14.95 -1.95 -10.13
N ASN A 97 -13.94 -2.80 -10.29
CA ASN A 97 -14.01 -3.99 -11.13
C ASN A 97 -15.01 -5.02 -10.61
N ILE A 98 -14.99 -5.32 -9.30
CA ILE A 98 -15.99 -6.20 -8.68
C ILE A 98 -17.41 -5.65 -8.88
N LYS A 99 -17.63 -4.36 -8.65
CA LYS A 99 -18.95 -3.74 -8.81
C LYS A 99 -19.45 -3.83 -10.25
N LYS A 100 -18.59 -3.57 -11.24
CA LYS A 100 -18.95 -3.70 -12.66
C LYS A 100 -19.19 -5.16 -13.06
N ALA A 101 -18.35 -6.09 -12.62
CA ALA A 101 -18.55 -7.52 -12.87
C ALA A 101 -19.90 -8.01 -12.34
N LYS A 102 -20.25 -7.63 -11.10
CA LYS A 102 -21.56 -7.90 -10.50
C LYS A 102 -22.71 -7.27 -11.30
N LEU A 103 -22.55 -6.03 -11.77
CA LEU A 103 -23.56 -5.36 -12.62
C LEU A 103 -23.81 -6.13 -13.92
N TYR A 104 -22.78 -6.72 -14.52
CA TYR A 104 -22.89 -7.54 -15.72
C TYR A 104 -23.17 -9.02 -15.44
N LEU A 105 -23.44 -9.41 -14.18
CA LEU A 105 -23.74 -10.79 -13.78
C LEU A 105 -22.66 -11.80 -14.21
N MET A 106 -21.39 -11.42 -14.05
CA MET A 106 -20.23 -12.26 -14.39
C MET A 106 -19.12 -12.10 -13.34
N ASP A 107 -18.13 -12.98 -13.38
CA ASP A 107 -16.93 -12.84 -12.55
C ASP A 107 -16.01 -11.72 -13.08
N GLU A 108 -15.09 -11.28 -12.22
CA GLU A 108 -14.20 -10.15 -12.51
C GLU A 108 -13.28 -10.41 -13.72
N LYS A 109 -12.82 -11.64 -13.91
CA LYS A 109 -11.95 -12.01 -15.03
C LYS A 109 -12.72 -11.94 -16.34
N THR A 110 -13.90 -12.55 -16.40
CA THR A 110 -14.78 -12.50 -17.58
C THR A 110 -15.16 -11.06 -17.93
N TYR A 111 -15.50 -10.23 -16.93
CA TYR A 111 -15.77 -8.81 -17.14
C TYR A 111 -14.56 -8.09 -17.75
N TYR A 112 -13.36 -8.33 -17.21
CA TYR A 112 -12.14 -7.72 -17.69
C TYR A 112 -11.86 -8.09 -19.16
N GLU A 113 -11.91 -9.38 -19.49
CA GLU A 113 -11.62 -9.91 -20.83
C GLU A 113 -12.62 -9.38 -21.87
N LYS A 114 -13.89 -9.25 -21.50
CA LYS A 114 -14.94 -8.79 -22.42
C LYS A 114 -14.96 -7.28 -22.61
N TYR A 115 -14.83 -6.50 -21.53
CA TYR A 115 -15.15 -5.07 -21.53
C TYR A 115 -13.98 -4.13 -21.24
N VAL A 116 -12.84 -4.63 -20.76
CA VAL A 116 -11.70 -3.77 -20.42
C VAL A 116 -10.54 -4.00 -21.36
N LEU A 117 -10.16 -5.26 -21.59
CA LEU A 117 -9.03 -5.62 -22.44
C LEU A 117 -9.20 -5.10 -23.88
N ASN A 118 -10.40 -5.19 -24.44
CA ASN A 118 -10.70 -4.76 -25.81
C ASN A 118 -10.81 -3.23 -25.97
N ASN A 119 -10.65 -2.46 -24.89
CA ASN A 119 -10.77 -0.99 -24.85
C ASN A 119 -9.49 -0.30 -24.37
N LEU A 120 -8.35 -1.00 -24.36
CA LEU A 120 -7.02 -0.49 -24.02
C LEU A 120 -6.16 -0.40 -25.29
#